data_AF-A0A8X8ZPW1-F1
#
_entry.id   AF-A0A8X8ZPW1-F1
#
_cell.length_a   1.000
_cell.length_b   1.000
_cell.length_c   1.000
_cell.angle_alpha   90.00
_cell.angle_beta   90.00
_cell.angle_gamma   90.00
#
_symmetry.space_group_name_H-M   'P 1'
#
loop_
_entity.id
_entity.type
_entity.pdbx_description
1 polymer ?
#
loop_
_entity_poly.entity_id
_entity_poly.type
_entity_poly.pdbx_seq_one_letter_code
_entity_poly.pdbx_strand_id
1 'polypeptide(L)'
;MEVISAENCLSPVAVSIRETVIFPDEAVVFLKYPPSASLFTKDDINCIYLFPNSSHPQLFLSPSATDSDGGGHHIVRCPLPPTRGTIVSLSIKHNGDHLAPGPMQRWDSLAYEAMIDGSDNTTLVFVKGFNLRSGRAADSSKFKCVYGSDSVLSADAVSAAQEVVRCRTPLSVLNGSHPDNSIKVSVRVVGKQAVDSAARLQSPELTPLSSTGGSSGKSHKMCVCTMLRNQARFLPEWIMYHGSVGVERWFIYDNNSDDEVDSLVGTLAGLGYNVSRHLWPWIKTQEAGFAHCVVRARDSCEWVGFIDVDEFLHLPSGSSSLYEDVIRPLGAEEGVGEARVACHSFGPSGLREAPARGVMAGYTCRLAAPERHKSIVRPEALDASLINLVHHFHLKPRFWHVNVNRTSLVINHYKYQVWEVFKEKFYRRVATYVSDWQQERNVGSKDRAPGLGTKAVEPSDWPSRFCQVKDTDLRDRILDTFTDPQTGYLPWEDQHRRSQT
;
A
#
# COMPACT_ATOMS: atom_id res chain seq x y z
N MET A 1 -4.37 56.34 35.81
CA MET A 1 -3.56 55.21 36.27
C MET A 1 -4.00 54.01 35.46
N GLU A 2 -3.06 53.50 34.69
CA GLU A 2 -3.22 52.43 33.71
C GLU A 2 -3.67 51.12 34.38
N VAL A 3 -4.57 50.40 33.72
CA VAL A 3 -4.74 48.96 33.93
C VAL A 3 -4.24 48.29 32.66
N ILE A 4 -3.10 47.62 32.80
CA ILE A 4 -2.48 46.76 31.81
C ILE A 4 -3.39 45.54 31.63
N SER A 5 -3.89 45.33 30.41
CA SER A 5 -4.33 44.01 29.97
C SER A 5 -3.56 43.67 28.69
N ALA A 6 -2.50 42.89 28.86
CA ALA A 6 -1.85 42.19 27.78
C ALA A 6 -2.61 40.86 27.58
N GLU A 7 -3.67 40.89 26.79
CA GLU A 7 -4.25 39.67 26.24
C GLU A 7 -3.32 39.16 25.13
N ASN A 8 -2.52 38.16 25.50
CA ASN A 8 -1.81 37.30 24.56
C ASN A 8 -2.85 36.45 23.82
N CYS A 9 -3.44 37.00 22.75
CA CYS A 9 -4.23 36.25 21.78
C CYS A 9 -3.31 35.27 21.04
N LEU A 10 -3.17 34.05 21.56
CA LEU A 10 -2.66 32.91 20.80
C LEU A 10 -3.58 32.72 19.58
N SER A 11 -3.06 33.00 18.39
CA SER A 11 -3.76 32.78 17.13
C SER A 11 -4.16 31.30 17.03
N PRO A 12 -5.41 30.95 16.67
CA PRO A 12 -5.74 29.56 16.39
C PRO A 12 -4.86 29.09 15.23
N VAL A 13 -4.14 27.99 15.41
CA VAL A 13 -3.21 27.43 14.41
C VAL A 13 -4.00 27.16 13.13
N ALA A 14 -3.82 27.99 12.11
CA ALA A 14 -4.51 27.85 10.83
C ALA A 14 -4.00 26.63 10.06
N VAL A 15 -4.86 26.04 9.22
CA VAL A 15 -4.47 24.97 8.28
C VAL A 15 -3.30 25.46 7.44
N SER A 16 -2.29 24.61 7.24
CA SER A 16 -1.08 24.98 6.50
C SER A 16 -0.61 23.86 5.59
N ILE A 17 0.12 24.23 4.53
CA ILE A 17 0.80 23.25 3.67
C ILE A 17 2.06 22.80 4.37
N ARG A 18 2.12 21.51 4.69
CA ARG A 18 3.28 20.88 5.34
C ARG A 18 4.43 20.73 4.36
N GLU A 19 4.11 20.25 3.17
CA GLU A 19 5.05 19.87 2.11
C GLU A 19 4.27 19.60 0.82
N THR A 20 4.94 19.74 -0.32
CA THR A 20 4.40 19.40 -1.63
C THR A 20 5.40 18.50 -2.33
N VAL A 21 4.95 17.34 -2.80
CA VAL A 21 5.79 16.41 -3.56
C VAL A 21 5.34 16.41 -5.00
N ILE A 22 6.24 16.76 -5.91
CA ILE A 22 5.99 16.78 -7.35
C ILE A 22 6.23 15.38 -7.89
N PHE A 23 5.16 14.75 -8.38
CA PHE A 23 5.15 13.46 -9.07
C PHE A 23 5.28 13.68 -10.59
N PRO A 24 5.47 12.63 -11.41
CA PRO A 24 5.58 12.75 -12.87
C PRO A 24 4.33 13.28 -13.59
N ASP A 25 3.16 13.23 -12.95
CA ASP A 25 1.86 13.51 -13.56
C ASP A 25 0.89 14.25 -12.62
N GLU A 26 1.30 14.55 -11.39
CA GLU A 26 0.54 15.39 -10.44
C GLU A 26 1.45 16.02 -9.38
N ALA A 27 0.92 16.99 -8.63
CA ALA A 27 1.54 17.49 -7.41
C ALA A 27 0.71 17.03 -6.20
N VAL A 28 1.35 16.38 -5.23
CA VAL A 28 0.70 15.92 -4.00
C VAL A 28 1.02 16.89 -2.88
N VAL A 29 0.02 17.62 -2.41
CA VAL A 29 0.13 18.61 -1.34
C VAL A 29 -0.31 17.96 -0.03
N PHE A 30 0.58 17.88 0.95
CA PHE A 30 0.28 17.37 2.28
C PHE A 30 -0.08 18.53 3.20
N LEU A 31 -1.22 18.41 3.87
CA LEU A 31 -1.75 19.43 4.74
C LEU A 31 -1.53 19.10 6.22
N LYS A 32 -1.34 20.14 7.02
CA LYS A 32 -1.32 20.08 8.48
C LYS A 32 -2.58 20.76 9.00
N TYR A 33 -3.39 19.99 9.72
CA TYR A 33 -4.61 20.48 10.37
C TYR A 33 -4.39 20.67 11.87
N PRO A 34 -4.96 21.71 12.48
CA PRO A 34 -5.16 21.73 13.92
C PRO A 34 -6.18 20.64 14.33
N PRO A 35 -6.12 20.10 15.56
CA PRO A 35 -6.96 18.98 15.99
C PRO A 35 -8.49 19.20 15.84
N SER A 36 -8.94 20.45 15.85
CA SER A 36 -10.37 20.82 15.79
C SER A 36 -10.87 21.23 14.40
N ALA A 37 -10.02 21.23 13.37
CA ALA A 37 -10.45 21.66 12.03
C ALA A 37 -11.02 20.51 11.20
N SER A 38 -12.09 20.82 10.45
CA SER A 38 -12.63 19.93 9.42
C SER A 38 -11.67 19.81 8.24
N LEU A 39 -11.55 18.60 7.70
CA LEU A 39 -10.78 18.37 6.47
C LEU A 39 -11.44 19.06 5.27
N PHE A 40 -10.61 19.57 4.36
CA PHE A 40 -11.11 20.16 3.12
C PHE A 40 -11.47 19.05 2.13
N THR A 41 -12.63 19.17 1.51
CA THR A 41 -13.00 18.40 0.33
C THR A 41 -12.47 19.08 -0.93
N LYS A 42 -12.51 18.36 -2.06
CA LYS A 42 -12.24 18.94 -3.39
C LYS A 42 -13.12 20.16 -3.71
N ASP A 43 -14.28 20.26 -3.10
CA ASP A 43 -15.20 21.38 -3.30
C ASP A 43 -14.82 22.61 -2.46
N ASP A 44 -14.03 22.45 -1.40
CA ASP A 44 -13.63 23.55 -0.52
C ASP A 44 -12.41 24.34 -1.00
N ILE A 45 -11.59 23.75 -1.88
CA ILE A 45 -10.27 24.28 -2.25
C ILE A 45 -10.00 24.27 -3.77
N ASN A 46 -9.14 25.19 -4.22
CA ASN A 46 -8.52 25.15 -5.54
C ASN A 46 -7.00 25.00 -5.42
N CYS A 47 -6.41 24.31 -6.38
CA CYS A 47 -4.97 24.34 -6.62
C CYS A 47 -4.60 25.65 -7.30
N ILE A 48 -3.66 26.39 -6.71
CA ILE A 48 -3.17 27.66 -7.24
C ILE A 48 -1.70 27.55 -7.64
N TYR A 49 -1.34 28.27 -8.71
CA TYR A 49 -0.01 28.21 -9.30
C TYR A 49 0.61 29.60 -9.34
N LEU A 50 1.74 29.76 -8.65
CA LEU A 50 2.52 31.00 -8.62
C LEU A 50 3.74 30.85 -9.54
N PHE A 51 3.84 31.74 -10.53
CA PHE A 51 4.92 31.71 -11.51
C PHE A 51 6.16 32.45 -10.99
N PRO A 52 7.39 32.11 -11.43
CA PRO A 52 8.65 32.63 -10.88
C PRO A 52 8.78 34.16 -10.77
N ASN A 53 7.99 34.90 -11.55
CA ASN A 53 8.04 36.37 -11.62
C ASN A 53 6.74 37.05 -11.14
N SER A 54 5.85 36.33 -10.45
CA SER A 54 4.57 36.84 -9.98
C SER A 54 4.32 36.48 -8.52
N SER A 55 3.99 37.49 -7.72
CA SER A 55 3.51 37.31 -6.33
C SER A 55 2.04 36.91 -6.25
N HIS A 56 1.31 37.02 -7.36
CA HIS A 56 -0.11 36.65 -7.44
C HIS A 56 -0.29 35.31 -8.16
N PRO A 57 -1.21 34.44 -7.67
CA PRO A 57 -1.57 33.22 -8.39
C PRO A 57 -2.21 33.59 -9.73
N GLN A 58 -1.78 32.93 -10.80
CA GLN A 58 -2.25 33.22 -12.16
C GLN A 58 -3.14 32.12 -12.72
N LEU A 59 -3.22 30.97 -12.04
CA LEU A 59 -4.01 29.83 -12.47
C LEU A 59 -4.64 29.17 -11.25
N PHE A 60 -5.92 28.83 -11.39
CA PHE A 60 -6.74 28.13 -10.40
C PHE A 60 -7.32 26.90 -11.09
N LEU A 61 -6.99 25.72 -10.56
CA LEU A 61 -7.53 24.45 -11.06
C LEU A 61 -8.20 23.71 -9.90
N SER A 62 -9.29 23.00 -10.21
CA SER A 62 -9.86 22.07 -9.25
C SER A 62 -8.84 20.95 -8.96
N PRO A 63 -8.72 20.50 -7.70
CA PRO A 63 -7.94 19.31 -7.38
C PRO A 63 -8.42 18.11 -8.18
N SER A 64 -7.51 17.21 -8.56
CA SER A 64 -7.87 15.92 -9.13
C SER A 64 -8.63 15.09 -8.11
N ALA A 65 -8.10 15.01 -6.88
CA ALA A 65 -8.70 14.31 -5.74
C ALA A 65 -8.22 14.92 -4.40
N THR A 66 -8.96 14.64 -3.33
CA THR A 66 -8.56 14.85 -1.93
C THR A 66 -8.70 13.53 -1.21
N ASP A 67 -7.79 13.24 -0.28
CA ASP A 67 -7.75 11.93 0.37
C ASP A 67 -7.13 12.03 1.75
N SER A 68 -7.66 11.25 2.70
CA SER A 68 -7.18 11.24 4.07
C SER A 68 -7.15 9.83 4.65
N ASP A 69 -6.29 9.62 5.65
CA ASP A 69 -6.36 8.45 6.52
C ASP A 69 -6.50 8.84 8.00
N GLY A 70 -6.97 7.88 8.81
CA GLY A 70 -7.10 8.05 10.26
C GLY A 70 -5.78 8.31 11.00
N GLY A 71 -4.64 8.29 10.29
CA GLY A 71 -3.31 8.61 10.81
C GLY A 71 -2.92 10.08 10.65
N GLY A 72 -3.85 10.96 10.29
CA GLY A 72 -3.61 12.40 10.20
C GLY A 72 -2.94 12.85 8.90
N HIS A 73 -2.88 11.99 7.88
CA HIS A 73 -2.52 12.42 6.54
C HIS A 73 -3.76 12.96 5.84
N HIS A 74 -3.72 14.22 5.42
CA HIS A 74 -4.65 14.74 4.43
C HIS A 74 -3.83 15.24 3.23
N ILE A 75 -4.13 14.68 2.06
CA ILE A 75 -3.45 14.99 0.80
C ILE A 75 -4.44 15.61 -0.19
N VAL A 76 -3.93 16.59 -0.93
CA VAL A 76 -4.63 17.18 -2.07
C VAL A 76 -3.80 16.89 -3.31
N ARG A 77 -4.42 16.26 -4.31
CA ARG A 77 -3.79 15.99 -5.61
C ARG A 77 -4.12 17.11 -6.56
N CYS A 78 -3.11 17.88 -6.95
CA CYS A 78 -3.22 18.96 -7.92
C CYS A 78 -2.71 18.51 -9.29
N PRO A 79 -3.34 18.98 -10.39
CA PRO A 79 -2.74 18.86 -11.71
C PRO A 79 -1.29 19.36 -11.74
N LEU A 80 -0.49 18.87 -12.69
CA LEU A 80 0.90 19.30 -12.76
C LEU A 80 1.02 20.81 -13.00
N PRO A 81 2.04 21.45 -12.39
CA PRO A 81 2.38 22.81 -12.74
C PRO A 81 2.72 22.92 -14.24
N PRO A 82 2.14 23.89 -14.95
CA PRO A 82 2.27 24.00 -16.41
C PRO A 82 3.70 24.34 -16.87
N THR A 83 4.49 24.98 -16.00
CA THR A 83 5.86 25.39 -16.30
C THR A 83 6.82 25.04 -15.17
N ARG A 84 8.09 24.82 -15.52
CA ARG A 84 9.15 24.54 -14.55
C ARG A 84 9.36 25.77 -13.64
N GLY A 85 9.49 25.53 -12.34
CA GLY A 85 9.68 26.59 -11.34
C GLY A 85 8.39 27.23 -10.84
N THR A 86 7.22 26.82 -11.35
CA THR A 86 5.92 27.20 -10.78
C THR A 86 5.76 26.59 -9.39
N ILE A 87 5.38 27.43 -8.42
CA ILE A 87 5.06 27.02 -7.06
C ILE A 87 3.59 26.60 -7.00
N VAL A 88 3.32 25.46 -6.37
CA VAL A 88 1.97 24.97 -6.12
C VAL A 88 1.56 25.37 -4.71
N SER A 89 0.37 25.94 -4.56
CA SER A 89 -0.28 26.17 -3.27
C SER A 89 -1.78 25.92 -3.38
N LEU A 90 -2.54 26.22 -2.34
CA LEU A 90 -3.99 26.09 -2.30
C LEU A 90 -4.67 27.42 -1.96
N SER A 91 -5.85 27.65 -2.53
CA SER A 91 -6.78 28.70 -2.10
C SER A 91 -8.07 28.08 -1.58
N ILE A 92 -8.61 28.62 -0.49
CA ILE A 92 -9.90 28.22 0.08
C ILE A 92 -11.01 28.96 -0.69
N LYS A 93 -11.96 28.22 -1.27
CA LYS A 93 -12.96 28.81 -2.18
C LYS A 93 -13.91 29.79 -1.49
N HIS A 94 -14.27 29.52 -0.23
CA HIS A 94 -15.30 30.29 0.47
C HIS A 94 -14.86 31.71 0.83
N ASN A 95 -13.61 31.91 1.27
CA ASN A 95 -13.07 33.20 1.69
C ASN A 95 -12.01 33.77 0.73
N GLY A 96 -11.53 32.97 -0.22
CA GLY A 96 -10.45 33.36 -1.13
C GLY A 96 -9.07 33.38 -0.48
N ASP A 97 -8.92 32.92 0.77
CA ASP A 97 -7.64 32.91 1.47
C ASP A 97 -6.67 31.92 0.81
N HIS A 98 -5.40 32.33 0.75
CA HIS A 98 -4.34 31.49 0.19
C HIS A 98 -3.53 30.88 1.32
N LEU A 99 -3.27 29.58 1.22
CA LEU A 99 -2.29 28.95 2.09
C LEU A 99 -0.89 29.37 1.64
N ALA A 100 0.00 29.62 2.59
CA ALA A 100 1.40 29.84 2.29
C ALA A 100 2.00 28.55 1.67
N PRO A 101 2.78 28.65 0.57
CA PRO A 101 3.37 27.48 -0.06
C PRO A 101 4.36 26.81 0.91
N GLY A 102 4.27 25.49 1.01
CA GLY A 102 5.23 24.68 1.75
C GLY A 102 6.47 24.32 0.93
N PRO A 103 7.44 23.60 1.53
CA PRO A 103 8.59 23.07 0.80
C PRO A 103 8.16 22.17 -0.35
N MET A 104 8.70 22.40 -1.54
CA MET A 104 8.45 21.60 -2.73
C MET A 104 9.58 20.62 -2.98
N GLN A 105 9.22 19.34 -3.11
CA GLN A 105 10.17 18.24 -3.17
C GLN A 105 9.95 17.36 -4.39
N ARG A 106 11.01 16.71 -4.86
CA ARG A 106 10.93 15.75 -5.95
C ARG A 106 10.76 14.33 -5.41
N TRP A 107 9.85 13.58 -6.00
CA TRP A 107 9.57 12.21 -5.58
C TRP A 107 10.74 11.22 -5.75
N ASP A 108 11.66 11.47 -6.70
CA ASP A 108 12.71 10.53 -7.09
C ASP A 108 13.99 10.62 -6.23
N SER A 109 14.03 11.55 -5.28
CA SER A 109 15.11 11.69 -4.30
C SER A 109 14.55 12.25 -2.98
N LEU A 110 13.85 11.41 -2.23
CA LEU A 110 13.05 11.79 -1.07
C LEU A 110 13.06 10.68 -0.02
N ALA A 111 13.28 11.02 1.25
CA ALA A 111 12.84 10.19 2.37
C ALA A 111 11.35 10.43 2.58
N TYR A 112 10.50 9.45 2.30
CA TYR A 112 9.06 9.66 2.13
C TYR A 112 8.19 9.08 3.25
N GLU A 113 8.65 8.03 3.94
CA GLU A 113 7.95 7.47 5.09
C GLU A 113 8.95 7.08 6.19
N ALA A 114 8.52 7.07 7.45
CA ALA A 114 9.32 6.51 8.55
C ALA A 114 8.44 5.87 9.63
N MET A 115 8.95 4.81 10.25
CA MET A 115 8.31 4.18 11.41
C MET A 115 9.35 3.66 12.40
N ILE A 116 8.94 3.41 13.64
CA ILE A 116 9.76 2.67 14.60
C ILE A 116 9.34 1.20 14.56
N ASP A 117 10.31 0.29 14.42
CA ASP A 117 10.11 -1.15 14.59
C ASP A 117 10.09 -1.45 16.09
N GLY A 118 8.92 -1.73 16.64
CA GLY A 118 8.74 -1.96 18.09
C GLY A 118 9.49 -3.18 18.63
N SER A 119 9.95 -4.09 17.75
CA SER A 119 10.67 -5.30 18.17
C SER A 119 12.13 -5.05 18.57
N ASP A 120 12.76 -4.00 18.05
CA ASP A 120 14.17 -3.66 18.31
C ASP A 120 14.39 -2.15 18.56
N ASN A 121 13.31 -1.38 18.61
CA ASN A 121 13.31 0.08 18.76
C ASN A 121 14.18 0.80 17.70
N THR A 122 14.35 0.22 16.51
CA THR A 122 15.05 0.88 15.40
C THR A 122 14.12 1.72 14.55
N THR A 123 14.68 2.77 13.94
CA THR A 123 13.95 3.63 13.01
C THR A 123 14.10 3.03 11.61
N LEU A 124 12.98 2.75 10.95
CA LEU A 124 12.92 2.47 9.52
C LEU A 124 12.61 3.76 8.78
N VAL A 125 13.46 4.12 7.82
CA VAL A 125 13.23 5.25 6.91
C VAL A 125 13.13 4.71 5.50
N PHE A 126 12.04 5.04 4.83
CA PHE A 126 11.79 4.67 3.44
C PHE A 126 12.23 5.82 2.53
N VAL A 127 13.13 5.53 1.60
CA VAL A 127 13.89 6.56 0.87
C VAL A 127 14.20 6.20 -0.58
N LYS A 128 13.95 7.16 -1.46
CA LYS A 128 14.31 7.15 -2.89
C LYS A 128 15.60 7.95 -3.16
N GLY A 129 16.22 7.68 -4.30
CA GLY A 129 17.37 8.45 -4.82
C GLY A 129 18.74 7.79 -4.64
N PHE A 130 18.84 6.69 -3.90
CA PHE A 130 20.12 5.97 -3.71
C PHE A 130 20.40 4.88 -4.75
N ASN A 131 19.41 4.52 -5.59
CA ASN A 131 19.54 3.51 -6.65
C ASN A 131 20.14 2.18 -6.18
N LEU A 132 19.73 1.71 -4.99
CA LEU A 132 20.19 0.45 -4.43
C LEU A 132 19.67 -0.74 -5.26
N ARG A 133 20.46 -1.80 -5.33
CA ARG A 133 20.14 -2.99 -6.13
C ARG A 133 19.01 -3.79 -5.49
N SER A 134 18.12 -4.33 -6.33
CA SER A 134 17.09 -5.28 -5.88
C SER A 134 17.74 -6.54 -5.30
N GLY A 135 17.16 -7.10 -4.24
CA GLY A 135 17.59 -8.37 -3.64
C GLY A 135 18.95 -8.33 -2.91
N ARG A 136 19.59 -7.16 -2.75
CA ARG A 136 20.93 -7.07 -2.15
C ARG A 136 21.05 -5.91 -1.19
N ALA A 137 21.56 -6.20 0.01
CA ALA A 137 21.91 -5.18 0.99
C ALA A 137 23.09 -4.32 0.50
N ALA A 138 23.01 -3.02 0.77
CA ALA A 138 24.10 -2.08 0.63
C ALA A 138 24.98 -2.06 1.89
N ASP A 139 26.16 -1.45 1.76
CA ASP A 139 27.02 -1.18 2.91
C ASP A 139 26.39 -0.07 3.77
N SER A 140 25.82 -0.46 4.92
CA SER A 140 25.10 0.44 5.83
C SER A 140 25.99 1.52 6.44
N SER A 141 27.30 1.30 6.56
CA SER A 141 28.25 2.29 7.10
C SER A 141 28.29 3.60 6.30
N LYS A 142 27.79 3.58 5.06
CA LYS A 142 27.69 4.75 4.18
C LYS A 142 26.50 5.63 4.49
N PHE A 143 25.57 5.22 5.35
CA PHE A 143 24.30 5.91 5.60
C PHE A 143 24.15 6.31 7.06
N LYS A 144 23.54 7.47 7.30
CA LYS A 144 23.10 7.93 8.62
C LYS A 144 21.70 8.47 8.54
N CYS A 145 20.86 8.16 9.53
CA CYS A 145 19.59 8.84 9.70
C CYS A 145 19.82 10.18 10.41
N VAL A 146 19.02 11.18 10.03
CA VAL A 146 19.07 12.53 10.57
C VAL A 146 17.67 12.89 11.04
N TYR A 147 17.56 13.42 12.26
CA TYR A 147 16.30 13.70 12.93
C TYR A 147 16.16 15.19 13.21
N GLY A 148 14.98 15.75 12.92
CA GLY A 148 14.66 17.17 13.03
C GLY A 148 15.01 17.99 11.78
N SER A 149 14.36 19.16 11.62
CA SER A 149 14.54 20.05 10.48
C SER A 149 15.95 20.65 10.38
N ASP A 150 16.64 20.84 11.51
CA ASP A 150 17.97 21.45 11.58
C ASP A 150 19.10 20.42 11.80
N SER A 151 18.85 19.13 11.55
CA SER A 151 19.86 18.07 11.64
C SER A 151 20.58 17.94 12.98
N VAL A 152 19.92 18.26 14.09
CA VAL A 152 20.51 18.30 15.44
C VAL A 152 20.96 16.91 15.91
N LEU A 153 20.29 15.85 15.47
CA LEU A 153 20.55 14.47 15.87
C LEU A 153 20.81 13.59 14.65
N SER A 154 21.83 12.72 14.74
CA SER A 154 22.10 11.72 13.72
C SER A 154 22.44 10.38 14.34
N ALA A 155 22.07 9.30 13.66
CA ALA A 155 22.35 7.94 14.08
C ALA A 155 22.86 7.09 12.92
N ASP A 156 23.69 6.10 13.24
CA ASP A 156 24.24 5.19 12.24
C ASP A 156 23.17 4.22 11.73
N ALA A 157 23.21 3.96 10.41
CA ALA A 157 22.40 2.93 9.81
C ALA A 157 22.95 1.55 10.20
N VAL A 158 22.06 0.64 10.60
CA VAL A 158 22.36 -0.76 10.88
C VAL A 158 22.16 -1.63 9.64
N SER A 159 21.19 -1.29 8.79
CA SER A 159 20.97 -1.93 7.50
C SER A 159 20.50 -0.91 6.47
N ALA A 160 20.81 -1.15 5.21
CA ALA A 160 20.33 -0.37 4.08
C ALA A 160 20.12 -1.31 2.90
N ALA A 161 18.88 -1.43 2.40
CA ALA A 161 18.57 -2.29 1.27
C ALA A 161 17.32 -1.79 0.54
N GLN A 162 17.32 -1.87 -0.80
CA GLN A 162 16.23 -1.35 -1.63
C GLN A 162 15.90 0.11 -1.27
N GLU A 163 14.72 0.37 -0.73
CA GLU A 163 14.29 1.70 -0.29
C GLU A 163 14.22 1.81 1.23
N VAL A 164 14.73 0.82 1.97
CA VAL A 164 14.66 0.75 3.44
C VAL A 164 16.04 1.02 4.02
N VAL A 165 16.14 2.04 4.87
CA VAL A 165 17.31 2.30 5.71
C VAL A 165 16.88 2.17 7.16
N ARG A 166 17.47 1.21 7.88
CA ARG A 166 17.23 1.00 9.30
C ARG A 166 18.35 1.66 10.09
N CYS A 167 18.01 2.47 11.09
CA CYS A 167 18.96 3.17 11.95
C CYS A 167 18.69 2.89 13.42
N ARG A 168 19.74 3.01 14.25
CA ARG A 168 19.55 3.05 15.71
C ARG A 168 18.72 4.28 16.06
N THR A 169 17.63 4.12 16.80
CA THR A 169 16.81 5.27 17.21
C THR A 169 17.47 5.97 18.40
N PRO A 170 17.74 7.29 18.35
CA PRO A 170 18.21 8.02 19.52
C PRO A 170 17.21 7.95 20.68
N LEU A 171 17.69 7.82 21.92
CA LEU A 171 16.82 7.77 23.11
C LEU A 171 15.92 9.01 23.24
N SER A 172 16.41 10.17 22.82
CA SER A 172 15.62 11.42 22.81
C SER A 172 14.46 11.39 21.81
N VAL A 173 14.50 10.52 20.80
CA VAL A 173 13.40 10.30 19.85
C VAL A 173 12.41 9.27 20.40
N LEU A 174 12.89 8.26 21.12
CA LEU A 174 12.02 7.27 21.79
C LEU A 174 11.25 7.87 22.96
N ASN A 175 11.89 8.75 23.74
CA ASN A 175 11.35 9.30 24.98
C ASN A 175 10.85 10.76 24.84
N GLY A 176 11.04 11.38 23.67
CA GLY A 176 10.80 12.81 23.48
C GLY A 176 9.32 13.13 23.25
N SER A 177 8.82 14.15 23.96
CA SER A 177 7.63 14.89 23.53
C SER A 177 8.05 15.95 22.51
N HIS A 178 7.59 15.80 21.26
CA HIS A 178 7.96 16.69 20.17
C HIS A 178 6.91 17.80 19.97
N PRO A 179 7.30 19.03 19.54
CA PRO A 179 6.40 20.19 19.41
C PRO A 179 5.20 20.07 18.46
N ASP A 180 4.96 18.90 17.87
CA ASP A 180 3.86 18.57 16.95
C ASP A 180 3.48 17.08 17.04
N ASN A 181 3.85 16.40 18.13
CA ASN A 181 3.80 14.93 18.26
C ASN A 181 4.43 14.19 17.06
N SER A 182 5.33 14.83 16.30
CA SER A 182 6.04 14.20 15.19
C SER A 182 7.44 14.77 15.03
N ILE A 183 8.35 13.94 14.54
CA ILE A 183 9.72 14.35 14.20
C ILE A 183 10.03 13.99 12.75
N LYS A 184 10.53 14.98 12.00
CA LYS A 184 10.98 14.79 10.62
C LYS A 184 12.25 13.95 10.61
N VAL A 185 12.33 12.96 9.72
CA VAL A 185 13.49 12.08 9.59
C VAL A 185 13.94 12.03 8.15
N SER A 186 15.26 12.07 7.93
CA SER A 186 15.86 11.90 6.61
C SER A 186 17.06 10.96 6.68
N VAL A 187 17.62 10.63 5.52
CA VAL A 187 18.85 9.85 5.38
C VAL A 187 19.89 10.67 4.64
N ARG A 188 21.14 10.61 5.11
CA ARG A 188 22.29 11.15 4.39
C ARG A 188 23.29 10.04 4.07
N VAL A 189 23.94 10.17 2.92
CA VAL A 189 25.17 9.43 2.63
C VAL A 189 26.32 10.16 3.31
N VAL A 190 27.25 9.44 3.94
CA VAL A 190 28.42 10.03 4.59
C VAL A 190 29.18 10.92 3.60
N GLY A 191 29.45 12.17 4.00
CA GLY A 191 30.08 13.18 3.15
C GLY A 191 29.14 13.92 2.19
N LYS A 192 27.84 13.64 2.23
CA LYS A 192 26.80 14.35 1.45
C LYS A 192 25.75 14.98 2.36
N GLN A 193 24.99 15.91 1.79
CA GLN A 193 23.79 16.43 2.44
C GLN A 193 22.72 15.34 2.57
N ALA A 194 21.84 15.50 3.56
CA ALA A 194 20.66 14.66 3.68
C ALA A 194 19.77 14.84 2.45
N VAL A 195 19.09 13.77 2.04
CA VAL A 195 18.04 13.91 1.04
C VAL A 195 16.91 14.76 1.60
N ASP A 196 16.15 15.39 0.72
CA ASP A 196 14.91 16.01 1.13
C ASP A 196 13.99 14.97 1.79
N SER A 197 13.13 15.45 2.69
CA SER A 197 12.28 14.56 3.49
C SER A 197 10.84 15.05 3.58
N ALA A 198 9.95 14.08 3.41
CA ALA A 198 8.53 14.03 3.75
C ALA A 198 8.28 13.08 4.95
N ALA A 199 9.22 12.17 5.19
CA ALA A 199 9.15 11.15 6.23
C ALA A 199 9.12 11.74 7.65
N ARG A 200 8.22 11.21 8.48
CA ARG A 200 8.03 11.63 9.86
C ARG A 200 7.75 10.44 10.76
N LEU A 201 8.35 10.45 11.94
CA LEU A 201 7.93 9.55 13.02
C LEU A 201 6.81 10.24 13.78
N GLN A 202 5.68 9.54 13.94
CA GLN A 202 4.63 9.95 14.84
C GLN A 202 4.97 9.50 16.26
N SER A 203 4.62 10.33 17.25
CA SER A 203 4.79 9.97 18.66
C SER A 203 3.81 8.84 19.01
N PRO A 204 4.19 7.90 19.89
CA PRO A 204 3.42 6.68 20.17
C PRO A 204 1.97 6.90 20.65
N GLU A 205 1.58 8.11 21.02
CA GLU A 205 0.30 8.43 21.67
C GLU A 205 -0.93 8.40 20.75
N LEU A 206 -0.78 8.33 19.41
CA LEU A 206 -1.91 8.38 18.47
C LEU A 206 -2.21 7.10 17.70
N THR A 207 -1.39 6.06 17.84
CA THR A 207 -1.85 4.72 17.49
C THR A 207 -2.55 4.14 18.71
N PRO A 208 -3.85 3.81 18.65
CA PRO A 208 -4.39 2.88 19.62
C PRO A 208 -3.63 1.57 19.40
N LEU A 209 -2.56 1.38 20.18
CA LEU A 209 -2.19 0.05 20.58
C LEU A 209 -3.46 -0.47 21.26
N SER A 210 -4.16 -1.37 20.59
CA SER A 210 -4.87 -2.44 21.30
C SER A 210 -3.81 -3.28 22.02
N SER A 211 -3.10 -2.68 22.98
CA SER A 211 -2.44 -3.38 24.05
C SER A 211 -3.55 -3.75 25.01
N THR A 212 -4.34 -4.76 24.63
CA THR A 212 -4.92 -5.62 25.64
C THR A 212 -3.74 -6.31 26.31
N GLY A 213 -3.27 -5.73 27.41
CA GLY A 213 -2.37 -6.41 28.32
C GLY A 213 -2.97 -7.77 28.68
N GLY A 214 -2.15 -8.82 28.59
CA GLY A 214 -2.47 -10.11 29.21
C GLY A 214 -2.88 -11.26 28.29
N SER A 215 -2.53 -11.26 27.00
CA SER A 215 -2.56 -12.49 26.18
C SER A 215 -1.17 -12.75 25.62
N SER A 216 -0.55 -13.89 25.94
CA SER A 216 0.78 -14.29 25.47
C SER A 216 0.80 -14.75 24.00
N GLY A 217 -0.15 -14.33 23.18
CA GLY A 217 -0.32 -14.74 21.78
C GLY A 217 -0.73 -13.59 20.87
N LYS A 218 -0.40 -13.72 19.58
CA LYS A 218 -0.82 -12.78 18.52
C LYS A 218 -2.35 -12.68 18.49
N SER A 219 -2.88 -11.49 18.22
CA SER A 219 -4.33 -11.26 18.12
C SER A 219 -4.98 -11.99 16.95
N HIS A 220 -4.19 -12.24 15.90
CA HIS A 220 -4.65 -12.87 14.67
C HIS A 220 -3.68 -13.96 14.22
N LYS A 221 -4.22 -15.09 13.79
CA LYS A 221 -3.46 -16.23 13.28
C LYS A 221 -3.02 -16.01 11.83
N MET A 222 -3.92 -15.48 11.01
CA MET A 222 -3.70 -15.26 9.59
C MET A 222 -4.15 -13.87 9.17
N CYS A 223 -3.22 -13.10 8.62
CA CYS A 223 -3.47 -11.78 8.08
C CYS A 223 -3.05 -11.74 6.61
N VAL A 224 -3.59 -10.77 5.86
CA VAL A 224 -3.17 -10.51 4.49
C VAL A 224 -2.82 -9.04 4.31
N CYS A 225 -1.73 -8.81 3.59
CA CYS A 225 -1.32 -7.52 3.09
C CYS A 225 -1.45 -7.46 1.58
N THR A 226 -1.98 -6.35 1.07
CA THR A 226 -2.07 -6.09 -0.36
C THR A 226 -1.78 -4.62 -0.65
N MET A 227 -1.37 -4.33 -1.88
CA MET A 227 -1.24 -2.96 -2.38
C MET A 227 -2.02 -2.87 -3.68
N LEU A 228 -2.90 -1.86 -3.77
CA LEU A 228 -3.80 -1.72 -4.90
C LEU A 228 -3.86 -0.28 -5.39
N ARG A 229 -4.34 -0.14 -6.62
CA ARG A 229 -4.77 1.12 -7.20
C ARG A 229 -5.98 0.84 -8.08
N ASN A 230 -7.10 1.52 -7.81
CA ASN A 230 -8.32 1.41 -8.59
C ASN A 230 -8.84 -0.03 -8.72
N GLN A 231 -8.87 -0.78 -7.61
CA GLN A 231 -9.35 -2.17 -7.57
C GLN A 231 -10.45 -2.38 -6.52
N ALA A 232 -11.11 -1.31 -6.06
CA ALA A 232 -12.14 -1.34 -5.03
C ALA A 232 -13.26 -2.33 -5.38
N ARG A 233 -13.71 -2.38 -6.65
CA ARG A 233 -14.75 -3.32 -7.12
C ARG A 233 -14.48 -4.79 -6.80
N PHE A 234 -13.22 -5.18 -6.65
CA PHE A 234 -12.86 -6.58 -6.37
C PHE A 234 -12.77 -6.90 -4.87
N LEU A 235 -12.68 -5.88 -4.01
CA LEU A 235 -12.50 -6.06 -2.57
C LEU A 235 -13.64 -6.83 -1.88
N PRO A 236 -14.94 -6.67 -2.22
CA PRO A 236 -16.00 -7.40 -1.54
C PRO A 236 -15.87 -8.90 -1.75
N GLU A 237 -15.75 -9.35 -3.00
CA GLU A 237 -15.53 -10.76 -3.33
C GLU A 237 -14.26 -11.29 -2.66
N TRP A 238 -13.16 -10.54 -2.74
CA TRP A 238 -11.87 -10.94 -2.20
C TRP A 238 -11.88 -11.06 -0.67
N ILE A 239 -12.41 -10.07 0.06
CA ILE A 239 -12.45 -10.07 1.54
C ILE A 239 -13.42 -11.12 2.06
N MET A 240 -14.64 -11.20 1.50
CA MET A 240 -15.66 -12.15 1.97
C MET A 240 -15.21 -13.60 1.78
N TYR A 241 -14.61 -13.91 0.62
CA TYR A 241 -14.04 -15.23 0.38
C TYR A 241 -12.85 -15.53 1.30
N HIS A 242 -11.89 -14.62 1.43
CA HIS A 242 -10.72 -14.86 2.28
C HIS A 242 -11.11 -14.98 3.76
N GLY A 243 -12.15 -14.27 4.20
CA GLY A 243 -12.71 -14.41 5.54
C GLY A 243 -13.28 -15.81 5.79
N SER A 244 -13.96 -16.40 4.82
CA SER A 244 -14.53 -17.75 4.99
C SER A 244 -13.48 -18.86 5.06
N VAL A 245 -12.32 -18.68 4.43
CA VAL A 245 -11.20 -19.62 4.51
C VAL A 245 -10.27 -19.35 5.70
N GLY A 246 -10.57 -18.35 6.53
CA GLY A 246 -9.89 -18.10 7.81
C GLY A 246 -8.85 -16.99 7.82
N VAL A 247 -8.90 -16.02 6.89
CA VAL A 247 -8.17 -14.75 7.06
C VAL A 247 -8.91 -13.87 8.07
N GLU A 248 -8.19 -13.33 9.03
CA GLU A 248 -8.77 -12.61 10.18
C GLU A 248 -8.54 -11.09 10.12
N ARG A 249 -7.57 -10.62 9.34
CA ARG A 249 -7.24 -9.19 9.21
C ARG A 249 -6.62 -8.82 7.87
N TRP A 250 -7.00 -7.66 7.36
CA TRP A 250 -6.54 -7.12 6.07
C TRP A 250 -5.85 -5.76 6.22
N PHE A 251 -4.70 -5.64 5.59
CA PHE A 251 -3.96 -4.39 5.44
C PHE A 251 -3.98 -3.98 3.96
N ILE A 252 -4.78 -2.97 3.64
CA ILE A 252 -4.97 -2.44 2.29
C ILE A 252 -4.10 -1.20 2.11
N TYR A 253 -3.02 -1.34 1.33
CA TYR A 253 -2.17 -0.21 0.94
C TYR A 253 -2.74 0.41 -0.31
N ASP A 254 -3.29 1.61 -0.17
CA ASP A 254 -3.89 2.35 -1.27
C ASP A 254 -2.86 3.23 -1.98
N ASN A 255 -2.52 2.86 -3.21
CA ASN A 255 -1.53 3.53 -4.05
C ASN A 255 -2.18 4.52 -5.02
N ASN A 256 -2.83 5.53 -4.44
CA ASN A 256 -3.51 6.61 -5.15
C ASN A 256 -4.73 6.17 -5.94
N SER A 257 -5.67 5.49 -5.29
CA SER A 257 -6.95 5.16 -5.91
C SER A 257 -7.87 6.38 -6.05
N ASP A 258 -8.81 6.29 -7.00
CA ASP A 258 -9.90 7.25 -7.24
C ASP A 258 -11.27 6.58 -7.40
N ASP A 259 -11.40 5.33 -6.95
CA ASP A 259 -12.59 4.47 -7.08
C ASP A 259 -13.30 4.21 -5.74
N GLU A 260 -13.29 5.20 -4.86
CA GLU A 260 -14.02 5.20 -3.57
C GLU A 260 -13.64 4.07 -2.59
N VAL A 261 -12.41 3.55 -2.70
CA VAL A 261 -11.91 2.48 -1.83
C VAL A 261 -12.03 2.78 -0.33
N ASP A 262 -11.94 4.04 0.07
CA ASP A 262 -12.10 4.47 1.47
C ASP A 262 -13.49 4.16 2.03
N SER A 263 -14.53 4.61 1.31
CA SER A 263 -15.94 4.37 1.63
C SER A 263 -16.24 2.87 1.66
N LEU A 264 -15.67 2.12 0.70
CA LEU A 264 -15.86 0.67 0.64
C LEU A 264 -15.20 -0.07 1.80
N VAL A 265 -13.98 0.33 2.19
CA VAL A 265 -13.30 -0.23 3.37
C VAL A 265 -14.11 0.06 4.64
N GLY A 266 -14.65 1.28 4.78
CA GLY A 266 -15.56 1.62 5.88
C GLY A 266 -16.81 0.74 5.91
N THR A 267 -17.41 0.48 4.74
CA THR A 267 -18.56 -0.42 4.60
C THR A 267 -18.22 -1.85 5.04
N LEU A 268 -17.10 -2.41 4.56
CA LEU A 268 -16.65 -3.75 4.91
C LEU A 268 -16.30 -3.89 6.39
N ALA A 269 -15.72 -2.84 6.99
CA ALA A 269 -15.50 -2.78 8.43
C ALA A 269 -16.82 -2.79 9.21
N GLY A 270 -17.83 -2.03 8.75
CA GLY A 270 -19.18 -2.05 9.32
C GLY A 270 -19.89 -3.42 9.22
N LEU A 271 -19.50 -4.25 8.27
CA LEU A 271 -19.95 -5.65 8.15
C LEU A 271 -19.19 -6.62 9.07
N GLY A 272 -18.24 -6.14 9.87
CA GLY A 272 -17.49 -6.94 10.84
C GLY A 272 -16.15 -7.48 10.35
N TYR A 273 -15.71 -7.14 9.14
CA TYR A 273 -14.37 -7.51 8.66
C TYR A 273 -13.31 -6.59 9.28
N ASN A 274 -12.22 -7.16 9.79
CA ASN A 274 -11.10 -6.37 10.31
C ASN A 274 -10.19 -5.89 9.18
N VAL A 275 -10.69 -4.93 8.40
CA VAL A 275 -10.00 -4.32 7.26
C VAL A 275 -9.51 -2.93 7.63
N SER A 276 -8.25 -2.64 7.29
CA SER A 276 -7.65 -1.33 7.47
C SER A 276 -7.08 -0.82 6.15
N ARG A 277 -7.35 0.46 5.86
CA ARG A 277 -6.75 1.20 4.75
C ARG A 277 -5.55 1.99 5.26
N HIS A 278 -4.47 1.99 4.49
CA HIS A 278 -3.33 2.85 4.71
C HIS A 278 -2.98 3.59 3.42
N LEU A 279 -2.98 4.92 3.49
CA LEU A 279 -2.66 5.77 2.37
C LEU A 279 -1.17 5.63 2.03
N TRP A 280 -0.85 5.12 0.84
CA TRP A 280 0.52 4.89 0.40
C TRP A 280 0.75 5.54 -0.96
N PRO A 281 0.86 6.88 -1.03
CA PRO A 281 0.81 7.62 -2.29
C PRO A 281 2.12 7.49 -3.11
N TRP A 282 3.10 6.73 -2.64
CA TRP A 282 4.46 6.73 -3.17
C TRP A 282 4.60 5.91 -4.46
N ILE A 283 5.25 6.50 -5.48
CA ILE A 283 5.35 5.91 -6.82
C ILE A 283 6.41 4.81 -6.84
N LYS A 284 6.07 3.64 -7.40
CA LYS A 284 7.02 2.53 -7.59
C LYS A 284 7.68 2.13 -6.27
N THR A 285 6.88 1.67 -5.31
CA THR A 285 7.30 1.39 -3.93
C THR A 285 6.61 0.15 -3.35
N GLN A 286 6.20 -0.80 -4.19
CA GLN A 286 5.50 -2.01 -3.72
C GLN A 286 6.31 -2.75 -2.65
N GLU A 287 7.60 -2.97 -2.91
CA GLU A 287 8.51 -3.67 -2.00
C GLU A 287 8.65 -2.92 -0.67
N ALA A 288 8.72 -1.58 -0.71
CA ALA A 288 8.75 -0.74 0.48
C ALA A 288 7.45 -0.79 1.27
N GLY A 289 6.29 -0.75 0.60
CA GLY A 289 4.99 -0.86 1.26
C GLY A 289 4.77 -2.24 1.89
N PHE A 290 5.25 -3.31 1.25
CA PHE A 290 5.24 -4.65 1.85
C PHE A 290 6.16 -4.74 3.07
N ALA A 291 7.33 -4.12 3.04
CA ALA A 291 8.22 -4.00 4.19
C ALA A 291 7.58 -3.18 5.33
N HIS A 292 6.91 -2.07 5.03
CA HIS A 292 6.16 -1.29 6.02
C HIS A 292 5.00 -2.10 6.62
N CYS A 293 4.27 -2.82 5.78
CA CYS A 293 3.13 -3.63 6.17
C CYS A 293 3.50 -4.75 7.12
N VAL A 294 4.58 -5.49 6.83
CA VAL A 294 4.96 -6.63 7.68
C VAL A 294 5.41 -6.20 9.06
N VAL A 295 6.01 -5.02 9.19
CA VAL A 295 6.39 -4.46 10.49
C VAL A 295 5.15 -4.02 11.26
N ARG A 296 4.16 -3.39 10.60
CA ARG A 296 2.87 -3.06 11.23
C ARG A 296 2.05 -4.29 11.64
N ALA A 297 2.11 -5.35 10.85
CA ALA A 297 1.40 -6.59 11.13
C ALA A 297 2.08 -7.42 12.23
N ARG A 298 3.40 -7.28 12.42
CA ARG A 298 4.21 -8.10 13.31
C ARG A 298 3.61 -8.25 14.69
N ASP A 299 3.13 -7.19 15.33
CA ASP A 299 2.66 -7.27 16.72
C ASP A 299 1.31 -7.97 16.88
N SER A 300 0.50 -8.03 15.81
CA SER A 300 -0.87 -8.55 15.88
C SER A 300 -1.12 -9.82 15.07
N CYS A 301 -0.21 -10.21 14.17
CA CYS A 301 -0.39 -11.32 13.24
C CYS A 301 0.70 -12.39 13.41
N GLU A 302 0.31 -13.67 13.50
CA GLU A 302 1.26 -14.79 13.48
C GLU A 302 1.82 -15.04 12.08
N TRP A 303 0.93 -15.07 11.08
CA TRP A 303 1.29 -15.22 9.68
C TRP A 303 0.68 -14.10 8.83
N VAL A 304 1.45 -13.66 7.82
CA VAL A 304 1.04 -12.61 6.90
C VAL A 304 1.23 -13.08 5.46
N GLY A 305 0.13 -13.20 4.71
CA GLY A 305 0.13 -13.42 3.28
C GLY A 305 0.29 -12.13 2.49
N PHE A 306 1.09 -12.14 1.42
CA PHE A 306 1.21 -11.02 0.48
C PHE A 306 0.48 -11.39 -0.81
N ILE A 307 -0.81 -11.09 -0.83
CA ILE A 307 -1.77 -11.60 -1.83
C ILE A 307 -2.39 -10.40 -2.55
N ASP A 308 -2.31 -10.40 -3.89
CA ASP A 308 -2.92 -9.35 -4.71
C ASP A 308 -4.45 -9.51 -4.72
N VAL A 309 -5.19 -8.43 -4.99
CA VAL A 309 -6.67 -8.47 -4.99
C VAL A 309 -7.23 -9.39 -6.09
N ASP A 310 -6.45 -9.68 -7.14
CA ASP A 310 -6.80 -10.64 -8.19
C ASP A 310 -6.35 -12.09 -7.88
N GLU A 311 -5.88 -12.38 -6.66
CA GLU A 311 -5.37 -13.68 -6.22
C GLU A 311 -6.21 -14.28 -5.08
N PHE A 312 -6.64 -15.54 -5.26
CA PHE A 312 -7.54 -16.24 -4.34
C PHE A 312 -6.91 -17.53 -3.81
N LEU A 313 -6.80 -17.65 -2.49
CA LEU A 313 -6.29 -18.84 -1.81
C LEU A 313 -7.32 -19.98 -1.90
N HIS A 314 -7.06 -20.97 -2.74
CA HIS A 314 -7.95 -22.12 -2.97
C HIS A 314 -7.40 -23.38 -2.29
N LEU A 315 -8.27 -24.08 -1.55
CA LEU A 315 -7.98 -25.31 -0.81
C LEU A 315 -8.58 -26.52 -1.58
N PRO A 316 -7.84 -27.20 -2.47
CA PRO A 316 -8.39 -28.23 -3.36
C PRO A 316 -8.84 -29.49 -2.64
N SER A 317 -8.25 -29.78 -1.47
CA SER A 317 -8.61 -30.91 -0.61
C SER A 317 -10.02 -30.81 0.00
N GLY A 318 -10.72 -29.69 -0.19
CA GLY A 318 -12.00 -29.42 0.47
C GLY A 318 -11.85 -28.94 1.92
N SER A 319 -10.62 -28.75 2.41
CA SER A 319 -10.32 -28.16 3.72
C SER A 319 -11.03 -26.82 3.91
N SER A 320 -11.51 -26.55 5.12
CA SER A 320 -12.29 -25.36 5.43
C SER A 320 -11.45 -24.23 6.05
N SER A 321 -10.28 -24.54 6.63
CA SER A 321 -9.44 -23.55 7.29
C SER A 321 -8.03 -23.53 6.71
N LEU A 322 -7.65 -22.39 6.12
CA LEU A 322 -6.28 -22.13 5.69
C LEU A 322 -5.30 -22.31 6.84
N TYR A 323 -5.62 -21.76 8.02
CA TYR A 323 -4.70 -21.82 9.15
C TYR A 323 -4.63 -23.22 9.76
N GLU A 324 -5.76 -23.81 10.15
CA GLU A 324 -5.76 -25.06 10.92
C GLU A 324 -5.29 -26.26 10.10
N ASP A 325 -5.62 -26.29 8.81
CA ASP A 325 -5.38 -27.44 7.93
C ASP A 325 -4.05 -27.33 7.16
N VAL A 326 -3.54 -26.12 6.94
CA VAL A 326 -2.34 -25.88 6.11
C VAL A 326 -1.23 -25.17 6.87
N ILE A 327 -1.48 -23.97 7.39
CA ILE A 327 -0.41 -23.13 7.95
C ILE A 327 0.10 -23.65 9.29
N ARG A 328 -0.78 -24.03 10.22
CA ARG A 328 -0.40 -24.53 11.55
C ARG A 328 0.45 -25.81 11.46
N PRO A 329 0.10 -26.84 10.66
CA PRO A 329 0.97 -28.00 10.47
C PRO A 329 2.35 -27.67 9.90
N LEU A 330 2.43 -26.79 8.89
CA LEU A 330 3.71 -26.35 8.33
C LEU A 330 4.54 -25.57 9.36
N GLY A 331 3.87 -24.73 10.16
CA GLY A 331 4.49 -23.91 11.19
C GLY A 331 4.91 -24.66 12.45
N ALA A 332 4.54 -25.95 12.59
CA ALA A 332 4.92 -26.79 13.73
C ALA A 332 6.39 -27.23 13.65
N GLU A 333 6.98 -27.25 12.45
CA GLU A 333 8.40 -27.49 12.27
C GLU A 333 9.19 -26.23 12.66
N GLU A 334 10.09 -26.39 13.64
CA GLU A 334 10.92 -25.27 14.12
C GLU A 334 11.80 -24.77 12.98
N GLY A 335 11.69 -23.50 12.61
CA GLY A 335 12.48 -22.86 11.55
C GLY A 335 11.74 -22.63 10.24
N VAL A 336 10.52 -23.15 10.06
CA VAL A 336 9.66 -22.73 8.94
C VAL A 336 9.21 -21.28 9.17
N GLY A 337 9.70 -20.37 8.32
CA GLY A 337 9.40 -18.94 8.35
C GLY A 337 8.59 -18.43 7.16
N GLU A 338 8.45 -19.24 6.11
CA GLU A 338 7.77 -18.87 4.87
C GLU A 338 7.11 -20.10 4.22
N ALA A 339 5.84 -19.98 3.86
CA ALA A 339 5.12 -20.92 3.04
C ALA A 339 4.92 -20.33 1.63
N ARG A 340 5.50 -20.99 0.61
CA ARG A 340 5.39 -20.60 -0.80
C ARG A 340 4.24 -21.35 -1.46
N VAL A 341 3.25 -20.61 -1.93
CA VAL A 341 2.03 -21.15 -2.53
C VAL A 341 2.07 -20.94 -4.04
N ALA A 342 1.89 -22.00 -4.83
CA ALA A 342 1.94 -21.93 -6.28
C ALA A 342 0.73 -21.20 -6.87
N CYS A 343 0.96 -20.34 -7.86
CA CYS A 343 -0.08 -19.55 -8.52
C CYS A 343 -0.40 -20.09 -9.92
N HIS A 344 -1.68 -20.31 -10.20
CA HIS A 344 -2.24 -20.62 -11.50
C HIS A 344 -2.90 -19.40 -12.12
N SER A 345 -2.48 -19.00 -13.32
CA SER A 345 -3.02 -17.82 -13.99
C SER A 345 -4.24 -18.14 -14.83
N PHE A 346 -5.35 -17.49 -14.49
CA PHE A 346 -6.65 -17.58 -15.18
C PHE A 346 -6.77 -16.51 -16.27
N GLY A 347 -7.51 -16.88 -17.31
CA GLY A 347 -7.82 -16.06 -18.49
C GLY A 347 -9.30 -15.67 -18.59
N PRO A 348 -9.69 -14.96 -19.66
CA PRO A 348 -11.03 -14.39 -19.80
C PRO A 348 -12.13 -15.44 -19.94
N SER A 349 -11.78 -16.70 -20.21
CA SER A 349 -12.73 -17.83 -20.23
C SER A 349 -13.85 -17.67 -21.26
N GLY A 350 -13.53 -17.05 -22.40
CA GLY A 350 -14.47 -16.74 -23.47
C GLY A 350 -15.28 -15.45 -23.25
N LEU A 351 -15.14 -14.80 -22.08
CA LEU A 351 -15.89 -13.60 -21.74
C LEU A 351 -15.31 -12.35 -22.41
N ARG A 352 -16.20 -11.42 -22.75
CA ARG A 352 -15.88 -10.08 -23.27
C ARG A 352 -16.14 -8.98 -22.23
N GLU A 353 -17.01 -9.26 -21.27
CA GLU A 353 -17.39 -8.35 -20.20
C GLU A 353 -17.04 -8.98 -18.84
N ALA A 354 -16.80 -8.12 -17.85
CA ALA A 354 -16.47 -8.59 -16.51
C ALA A 354 -17.66 -9.40 -15.95
N PRO A 355 -17.41 -10.55 -15.32
CA PRO A 355 -18.48 -11.40 -14.84
C PRO A 355 -19.23 -10.72 -13.69
N ALA A 356 -20.54 -10.52 -13.85
CA ALA A 356 -21.39 -9.87 -12.84
C ALA A 356 -21.39 -10.61 -11.49
N ARG A 357 -21.19 -11.93 -11.50
CA ARG A 357 -21.15 -12.79 -10.31
C ARG A 357 -19.79 -12.84 -9.61
N GLY A 358 -18.81 -12.07 -10.10
CA GLY A 358 -17.44 -12.08 -9.59
C GLY A 358 -16.47 -12.94 -10.41
N VAL A 359 -15.19 -12.70 -10.17
CA VAL A 359 -14.08 -13.31 -10.93
C VAL A 359 -14.01 -14.82 -10.70
N MET A 360 -14.31 -15.30 -9.49
CA MET A 360 -14.32 -16.73 -9.18
C MET A 360 -15.44 -17.46 -9.90
N ALA A 361 -16.58 -16.82 -10.08
CA ALA A 361 -17.73 -17.42 -10.76
C ALA A 361 -17.55 -17.46 -12.28
N GLY A 362 -16.96 -16.40 -12.85
CA GLY A 362 -16.87 -16.20 -14.29
C GLY A 362 -15.65 -16.82 -14.96
N TYR A 363 -14.47 -16.71 -14.35
CA TYR A 363 -13.22 -17.14 -14.99
C TYR A 363 -12.85 -18.58 -14.59
N THR A 364 -13.00 -19.51 -15.53
CA THR A 364 -12.81 -20.95 -15.34
C THR A 364 -11.82 -21.59 -16.32
N CYS A 365 -11.07 -20.76 -17.04
CA CYS A 365 -10.01 -21.17 -17.94
C CYS A 365 -8.68 -20.67 -17.39
N ARG A 366 -7.67 -21.55 -17.35
CA ARG A 366 -6.33 -21.16 -16.93
C ARG A 366 -5.22 -21.81 -17.74
N LEU A 367 -4.01 -21.31 -17.53
CA LEU A 367 -2.78 -21.96 -17.97
C LEU A 367 -2.53 -23.25 -17.18
N ALA A 368 -1.95 -24.26 -17.85
CA ALA A 368 -1.72 -25.57 -17.26
C ALA A 368 -0.62 -25.53 -16.18
N ALA A 369 0.51 -24.89 -16.51
CA ALA A 369 1.64 -24.75 -15.59
C ALA A 369 1.41 -23.58 -14.62
N PRO A 370 1.79 -23.73 -13.33
CA PRO A 370 1.86 -22.59 -12.44
C PRO A 370 2.96 -21.62 -12.91
N GLU A 371 2.71 -20.32 -12.80
CA GLU A 371 3.66 -19.30 -13.27
C GLU A 371 4.65 -18.87 -12.18
N ARG A 372 4.17 -18.72 -10.94
CA ARG A 372 4.86 -18.09 -9.80
C ARG A 372 4.43 -18.70 -8.47
N HIS A 373 4.91 -18.11 -7.37
CA HIS A 373 4.38 -18.32 -6.04
C HIS A 373 4.03 -16.98 -5.38
N LYS A 374 3.21 -17.02 -4.33
CA LYS A 374 3.17 -15.98 -3.29
C LYS A 374 3.56 -16.56 -1.95
N SER A 375 3.94 -15.68 -1.03
CA SER A 375 4.44 -16.05 0.28
C SER A 375 3.46 -15.71 1.38
N ILE A 376 3.35 -16.64 2.31
CA ILE A 376 2.78 -16.44 3.64
C ILE A 376 3.93 -16.57 4.62
N VAL A 377 4.26 -15.50 5.34
CA VAL A 377 5.48 -15.41 6.16
C VAL A 377 5.16 -15.23 7.63
N ARG A 378 6.05 -15.70 8.49
CA ARG A 378 6.13 -15.29 9.89
C ARG A 378 6.88 -13.96 9.99
N PRO A 379 6.27 -12.87 10.45
CA PRO A 379 6.95 -11.57 10.55
C PRO A 379 8.25 -11.59 11.36
N GLU A 380 8.37 -12.47 12.35
CA GLU A 380 9.55 -12.66 13.20
C GLU A 380 10.71 -13.36 12.49
N ALA A 381 10.43 -14.13 11.44
CA ALA A 381 11.41 -14.88 10.68
C ALA A 381 12.17 -14.01 9.66
N LEU A 382 11.66 -12.82 9.36
CA LEU A 382 12.20 -11.94 8.32
C LEU A 382 13.53 -11.29 8.72
N ASP A 383 14.42 -11.16 7.74
CA ASP A 383 15.71 -10.50 7.91
C ASP A 383 15.54 -9.00 8.25
N ALA A 384 16.46 -8.45 9.04
CA ALA A 384 16.41 -7.05 9.48
C ALA A 384 16.54 -6.03 8.33
N SER A 385 17.02 -6.44 7.15
CA SER A 385 17.02 -5.61 5.94
C SER A 385 15.65 -5.49 5.27
N LEU A 386 14.69 -6.36 5.61
CA LEU A 386 13.35 -6.43 5.00
C LEU A 386 13.36 -6.57 3.46
N ILE A 387 14.45 -7.07 2.89
CA ILE A 387 14.55 -7.31 1.45
C ILE A 387 13.42 -8.23 1.01
N ASN A 388 12.67 -7.82 -0.02
CA ASN A 388 11.66 -8.65 -0.65
C ASN A 388 11.66 -8.47 -2.17
N LEU A 389 11.21 -9.52 -2.87
CA LEU A 389 11.13 -9.57 -4.32
C LEU A 389 9.67 -9.68 -4.77
N VAL A 390 8.77 -8.97 -4.09
CA VAL A 390 7.30 -8.99 -4.23
C VAL A 390 6.64 -10.32 -3.86
N HIS A 391 7.21 -11.44 -4.30
CA HIS A 391 6.67 -12.79 -4.12
C HIS A 391 7.16 -13.46 -2.84
N HIS A 392 8.27 -13.00 -2.26
CA HIS A 392 8.87 -13.52 -1.02
C HIS A 392 9.80 -12.52 -0.36
N PHE A 393 10.18 -12.81 0.88
CA PHE A 393 11.11 -12.04 1.71
C PHE A 393 12.41 -12.81 1.94
N HIS A 394 13.48 -12.09 2.25
CA HIS A 394 14.68 -12.68 2.83
C HIS A 394 14.41 -13.05 4.29
N LEU A 395 14.79 -14.27 4.66
CA LEU A 395 14.65 -14.81 6.01
C LEU A 395 15.96 -14.67 6.79
N LYS A 396 15.87 -14.60 8.11
CA LYS A 396 17.03 -14.73 9.00
C LYS A 396 17.67 -16.11 8.83
N PRO A 397 18.98 -16.29 9.07
CA PRO A 397 19.71 -17.53 8.78
C PRO A 397 19.14 -18.83 9.39
N ARG A 398 18.41 -18.76 10.50
CA ARG A 398 17.80 -19.93 11.17
C ARG A 398 16.44 -20.35 10.60
N PHE A 399 15.90 -19.60 9.64
CA PHE A 399 14.60 -19.85 9.06
C PHE A 399 14.73 -20.22 7.58
N TRP A 400 13.81 -21.05 7.10
CA TRP A 400 13.71 -21.44 5.70
C TRP A 400 12.26 -21.39 5.21
N HIS A 401 12.12 -21.52 3.90
CA HIS A 401 10.82 -21.61 3.24
C HIS A 401 10.47 -23.07 2.94
N VAL A 402 9.18 -23.34 2.87
CA VAL A 402 8.62 -24.60 2.39
C VAL A 402 7.71 -24.33 1.20
N ASN A 403 7.74 -25.20 0.19
CA ASN A 403 6.78 -25.15 -0.91
C ASN A 403 5.54 -25.93 -0.49
N VAL A 404 4.38 -25.27 -0.48
CA VAL A 404 3.13 -25.89 -0.06
C VAL A 404 2.67 -26.91 -1.10
N ASN A 405 2.15 -28.06 -0.64
CA ASN A 405 1.60 -29.06 -1.53
C ASN A 405 0.38 -28.49 -2.29
N ARG A 406 0.39 -28.61 -3.61
CA ARG A 406 -0.66 -28.12 -4.52
C ARG A 406 -2.02 -28.80 -4.29
N THR A 407 -2.07 -29.96 -3.65
CA THR A 407 -3.35 -30.58 -3.27
C THR A 407 -3.95 -29.95 -2.01
N SER A 408 -3.13 -29.27 -1.20
CA SER A 408 -3.55 -28.62 0.04
C SER A 408 -3.90 -27.15 -0.19
N LEU A 409 -3.07 -26.42 -0.93
CA LEU A 409 -3.26 -25.00 -1.17
C LEU A 409 -2.63 -24.55 -2.48
N VAL A 410 -3.39 -23.80 -3.27
CA VAL A 410 -2.94 -23.11 -4.49
C VAL A 410 -3.54 -21.70 -4.53
N ILE A 411 -2.99 -20.84 -5.37
CA ILE A 411 -3.56 -19.54 -5.66
C ILE A 411 -4.17 -19.56 -7.06
N ASN A 412 -5.44 -19.20 -7.15
CA ASN A 412 -6.08 -18.85 -8.41
C ASN A 412 -5.82 -17.37 -8.67
N HIS A 413 -4.96 -17.07 -9.63
CA HIS A 413 -4.60 -15.72 -10.02
C HIS A 413 -5.39 -15.30 -11.25
N TYR A 414 -6.42 -14.45 -11.10
CA TYR A 414 -7.22 -13.89 -12.19
C TYR A 414 -6.48 -12.78 -12.92
N LYS A 415 -5.30 -13.14 -13.43
CA LYS A 415 -4.29 -12.25 -14.01
C LYS A 415 -4.75 -11.62 -15.32
N TYR A 416 -5.35 -12.43 -16.20
CA TYR A 416 -5.69 -12.07 -17.58
C TYR A 416 -7.21 -11.96 -17.72
N GLN A 417 -7.82 -11.03 -16.98
CA GLN A 417 -9.26 -10.75 -17.06
C GLN A 417 -9.67 -10.24 -18.46
N VAL A 418 -10.96 -9.97 -18.66
CA VAL A 418 -11.46 -9.31 -19.87
C VAL A 418 -10.69 -8.02 -20.18
N TRP A 419 -10.63 -7.66 -21.46
CA TRP A 419 -9.73 -6.61 -21.93
C TRP A 419 -9.94 -5.26 -21.24
N GLU A 420 -11.19 -4.89 -20.99
CA GLU A 420 -11.51 -3.62 -20.32
C GLU A 420 -10.88 -3.49 -18.93
N VAL A 421 -10.78 -4.60 -18.19
CA VAL A 421 -10.08 -4.62 -16.91
C VAL A 421 -8.57 -4.73 -17.13
N PHE A 422 -8.14 -5.63 -18.01
CA PHE A 422 -6.71 -5.90 -18.18
C PHE A 422 -5.92 -4.69 -18.68
N LYS A 423 -6.51 -3.86 -19.55
CA LYS A 423 -5.85 -2.69 -20.13
C LYS A 423 -5.43 -1.67 -19.07
N GLU A 424 -6.08 -1.64 -17.90
CA GLU A 424 -5.70 -0.78 -16.78
C GLU A 424 -4.25 -1.05 -16.34
N LYS A 425 -3.76 -2.30 -16.45
CA LYS A 425 -2.38 -2.68 -16.11
C LYS A 425 -1.31 -1.99 -16.97
N PHE A 426 -1.68 -1.37 -18.09
CA PHE A 426 -0.76 -0.57 -18.91
C PHE A 426 -0.47 0.81 -18.31
N TYR A 427 -1.31 1.28 -17.37
CA TYR A 427 -1.22 2.59 -16.78
C TYR A 427 -0.66 2.48 -15.36
N ARG A 428 0.55 3.01 -15.14
CA ARG A 428 1.27 3.09 -13.85
C ARG A 428 1.45 1.75 -13.11
N ARG A 429 2.65 1.16 -13.16
CA ARG A 429 3.00 0.02 -12.31
C ARG A 429 3.43 0.45 -10.91
N VAL A 430 3.06 -0.38 -9.94
CA VAL A 430 3.34 -0.16 -8.51
C VAL A 430 4.68 -0.76 -8.07
N ALA A 431 5.13 -1.85 -8.71
CA ALA A 431 6.40 -2.52 -8.40
C ALA A 431 7.62 -1.66 -8.75
N THR A 432 8.60 -1.61 -7.85
CA THR A 432 9.76 -0.69 -7.95
C THR A 432 10.65 -1.03 -9.14
N TYR A 433 10.93 -2.32 -9.32
CA TYR A 433 11.92 -2.80 -10.29
C TYR A 433 11.31 -3.28 -11.61
N VAL A 434 10.00 -3.13 -11.80
CA VAL A 434 9.32 -3.54 -13.04
C VAL A 434 9.14 -2.34 -13.95
N SER A 435 9.54 -2.49 -15.21
CA SER A 435 9.36 -1.43 -16.23
C SER A 435 7.90 -1.24 -16.58
N ASP A 436 7.50 -0.01 -16.88
CA ASP A 436 6.16 0.29 -17.37
C ASP A 436 5.94 -0.38 -18.72
N TRP A 437 4.71 -0.84 -18.98
CA TRP A 437 4.37 -1.57 -20.20
C TRP A 437 4.65 -0.77 -21.47
N GLN A 438 4.48 0.54 -21.40
CA GLN A 438 4.69 1.47 -22.50
C GLN A 438 6.17 1.59 -22.92
N GLN A 439 7.10 1.12 -22.08
CA GLN A 439 8.53 1.12 -22.39
C GLN A 439 8.92 -0.17 -23.12
N GLU A 440 9.82 -0.08 -24.10
CA GLU A 440 10.34 -1.25 -24.84
C GLU A 440 11.38 -2.07 -24.05
N ARG A 441 11.35 -2.02 -22.71
CA ARG A 441 12.26 -2.75 -21.83
C ARG A 441 11.62 -4.05 -21.33
N ASN A 442 12.36 -5.15 -21.38
CA ASN A 442 11.93 -6.46 -20.87
C ASN A 442 10.61 -6.96 -21.49
N VAL A 443 10.42 -6.75 -22.80
CA VAL A 443 9.19 -7.16 -23.53
C VAL A 443 8.91 -8.67 -23.40
N GLY A 444 9.95 -9.50 -23.31
CA GLY A 444 9.83 -10.96 -23.10
C GLY A 444 9.72 -11.41 -21.64
N SER A 445 9.59 -10.50 -20.66
CA SER A 445 9.45 -10.90 -19.24
C SER A 445 8.12 -11.61 -18.98
N LYS A 446 8.12 -12.57 -18.03
CA LYS A 446 6.91 -13.15 -17.43
C LYS A 446 6.01 -12.13 -16.72
N ASP A 447 6.50 -10.91 -16.50
CA ASP A 447 5.70 -9.78 -16.01
C ASP A 447 4.72 -9.24 -17.06
N ARG A 448 4.91 -9.57 -18.34
CA ARG A 448 4.05 -9.16 -19.46
C ARG A 448 3.20 -10.32 -19.94
N ALA A 449 2.06 -9.98 -20.52
CA ALA A 449 1.20 -10.94 -21.17
C ALA A 449 1.83 -11.34 -22.51
N PRO A 450 1.97 -12.64 -22.79
CA PRO A 450 2.51 -13.13 -24.05
C PRO A 450 1.77 -12.56 -25.26
N GLY A 451 2.53 -12.10 -26.26
CA GLY A 451 1.98 -11.61 -27.52
C GLY A 451 1.32 -10.22 -27.45
N LEU A 452 1.53 -9.44 -26.37
CA LEU A 452 1.16 -8.03 -26.31
C LEU A 452 2.38 -7.13 -26.52
N GLY A 453 2.18 -6.03 -27.25
CA GLY A 453 3.16 -4.97 -27.42
C GLY A 453 3.18 -3.98 -26.25
N THR A 454 3.63 -2.75 -26.51
CA THR A 454 3.70 -1.66 -25.53
C THR A 454 2.43 -0.80 -25.48
N LYS A 455 1.48 -1.02 -26.40
CA LYS A 455 0.23 -0.28 -26.50
C LYS A 455 -0.94 -1.12 -26.01
N ALA A 456 -1.90 -0.46 -25.37
CA ALA A 456 -3.16 -1.05 -24.95
C ALA A 456 -4.12 -1.18 -26.16
N VAL A 457 -3.86 -2.16 -27.03
CA VAL A 457 -4.75 -2.54 -28.14
C VAL A 457 -5.22 -3.98 -27.92
N GLU A 458 -6.54 -4.19 -27.94
CA GLU A 458 -7.15 -5.51 -27.73
C GLU A 458 -6.80 -6.47 -28.88
N PRO A 459 -6.20 -7.63 -28.61
CA PRO A 459 -6.10 -8.70 -29.60
C PRO A 459 -7.48 -9.29 -29.92
N SER A 460 -7.72 -9.60 -31.20
CA SER A 460 -9.01 -10.18 -31.64
C SER A 460 -9.34 -11.52 -30.97
N ASP A 461 -8.32 -12.26 -30.54
CA ASP A 461 -8.43 -13.55 -29.85
C ASP A 461 -8.38 -13.42 -28.32
N TRP A 462 -8.33 -12.22 -27.74
CA TRP A 462 -8.20 -12.03 -26.29
C TRP A 462 -9.19 -12.86 -25.45
N PRO A 463 -10.50 -12.88 -25.76
CA PRO A 463 -11.47 -13.66 -24.97
C PRO A 463 -11.16 -15.15 -24.87
N SER A 464 -10.51 -15.75 -25.87
CA SER A 464 -10.18 -17.18 -25.89
C SER A 464 -8.75 -17.50 -25.45
N ARG A 465 -7.93 -16.50 -25.13
CA ARG A 465 -6.55 -16.72 -24.65
C ARG A 465 -6.50 -17.36 -23.27
N PHE A 466 -5.35 -17.98 -22.98
CA PHE A 466 -4.99 -18.54 -21.68
C PHE A 466 -5.94 -19.65 -21.15
N CYS A 467 -6.69 -20.33 -22.03
CA CYS A 467 -7.53 -21.47 -21.69
C CYS A 467 -6.89 -22.81 -22.10
N GLN A 468 -5.92 -23.29 -21.31
CA GLN A 468 -5.31 -24.61 -21.52
C GLN A 468 -5.98 -25.69 -20.68
N VAL A 469 -6.46 -25.32 -19.50
CA VAL A 469 -7.20 -26.19 -18.59
C VAL A 469 -8.51 -25.49 -18.24
N LYS A 470 -9.62 -26.22 -18.36
CA LYS A 470 -10.89 -25.83 -17.79
C LYS A 470 -10.88 -26.25 -16.31
N ASP A 471 -10.90 -25.26 -15.43
CA ASP A 471 -10.77 -25.41 -13.98
C ASP A 471 -11.96 -24.71 -13.33
N THR A 472 -12.86 -25.51 -12.77
CA THR A 472 -14.12 -25.03 -12.18
C THR A 472 -14.19 -25.24 -10.69
N ASP A 473 -13.14 -25.78 -10.07
CA ASP A 473 -13.17 -26.28 -8.70
C ASP A 473 -13.55 -25.18 -7.69
N LEU A 474 -12.89 -24.02 -7.79
CA LEU A 474 -13.20 -22.89 -6.92
C LEU A 474 -14.59 -22.30 -7.21
N ARG A 475 -15.01 -22.22 -8.49
CA ARG A 475 -16.36 -21.76 -8.86
C ARG A 475 -17.42 -22.65 -8.23
N ASP A 476 -17.29 -23.96 -8.42
CA ASP A 476 -18.31 -24.91 -8.00
C ASP A 476 -18.44 -24.91 -6.47
N ARG A 477 -17.30 -24.78 -5.77
CA ARG A 477 -17.27 -24.62 -4.31
C ARG A 477 -17.94 -23.32 -3.84
N ILE A 478 -17.64 -22.17 -4.44
CA ILE A 478 -18.24 -20.91 -3.98
C ILE A 478 -19.73 -20.86 -4.30
N LEU A 479 -20.18 -21.45 -5.41
CA LEU A 479 -21.60 -21.52 -5.75
C LEU A 479 -22.35 -22.41 -4.76
N ASP A 480 -21.77 -23.53 -4.34
CA ASP A 480 -22.35 -24.40 -3.32
C ASP A 480 -22.38 -23.76 -1.93
N THR A 481 -21.31 -23.07 -1.53
CA THR A 481 -21.16 -22.56 -0.16
C THR A 481 -21.84 -21.21 0.08
N PHE A 482 -21.84 -20.31 -0.91
CA PHE A 482 -22.21 -18.91 -0.72
C PHE A 482 -23.51 -18.48 -1.41
N THR A 483 -24.06 -19.28 -2.32
CA THR A 483 -25.29 -18.90 -3.00
C THR A 483 -26.44 -18.85 -2.00
N ASP A 484 -27.06 -17.68 -1.86
CA ASP A 484 -28.24 -17.53 -1.01
C ASP A 484 -29.40 -18.39 -1.56
N PRO A 485 -29.98 -19.32 -0.77
CA PRO A 485 -31.00 -20.23 -1.26
C PRO A 485 -32.32 -19.55 -1.67
N GLN A 486 -32.60 -18.33 -1.19
CA GLN A 486 -33.83 -17.61 -1.49
C GLN A 486 -33.69 -16.74 -2.74
N THR A 487 -32.55 -16.08 -2.90
CA THR A 487 -32.32 -15.10 -3.96
C THR A 487 -31.48 -15.63 -5.11
N GLY A 488 -30.65 -16.64 -4.87
CA GLY A 488 -29.71 -17.20 -5.84
C GLY A 488 -28.44 -16.36 -6.06
N TYR A 489 -28.24 -15.29 -5.28
CA TYR A 489 -27.08 -14.41 -5.40
C TYR A 489 -25.95 -14.78 -4.46
N LEU A 490 -24.72 -14.42 -4.84
CA LEU A 490 -23.56 -14.45 -3.96
C LEU A 490 -23.51 -13.17 -3.10
N PRO A 491 -22.92 -13.19 -1.89
CA PRO A 491 -22.97 -12.06 -0.95
C PRO A 491 -22.35 -10.77 -1.49
N TRP A 492 -21.36 -10.88 -2.38
CA TRP A 492 -20.71 -9.74 -3.00
C TRP A 492 -21.50 -9.15 -4.19
N GLU A 493 -22.44 -9.90 -4.78
CA GLU A 493 -23.31 -9.38 -5.86
C GLU A 493 -24.28 -8.31 -5.30
N ASP A 494 -24.82 -8.55 -4.10
CA ASP A 494 -25.75 -7.63 -3.45
C ASP A 494 -25.09 -6.30 -3.03
N GLN A 495 -23.81 -6.31 -2.67
CA GLN A 495 -23.07 -5.08 -2.34
C GLN A 495 -22.90 -4.18 -3.57
N HIS A 496 -22.59 -4.77 -4.73
CA HIS A 496 -22.46 -4.02 -5.98
C HIS A 496 -23.79 -3.37 -6.41
N ARG A 497 -24.92 -3.99 -6.07
CA ARG A 497 -26.25 -3.45 -6.36
C ARG A 497 -26.61 -2.30 -5.42
N ARG A 498 -26.31 -2.44 -4.11
CA ARG A 498 -26.59 -1.38 -3.11
C ARG A 498 -25.72 -0.13 -3.31
N SER A 499 -24.54 -0.26 -3.91
CA SER A 499 -23.69 0.90 -4.25
C SER A 499 -24.12 1.62 -5.54
N GLN A 500 -25.04 1.06 -6.33
CA GLN A 500 -25.56 1.67 -7.57
C GLN A 500 -26.94 2.32 -7.39
N THR A 501 -27.56 2.17 -6.22
CA THR A 501 -28.85 2.78 -5.82
C THR A 501 -28.61 3.84 -4.77
#